data_AF-T1L290-F1
#
_entry.id   AF-T1L290-F1
#
_cell.length_a   1.000
_cell.length_b   1.000
_cell.length_c   1.000
_cell.angle_alpha   90.00
_cell.angle_beta   90.00
_cell.angle_gamma   90.00
#
_symmetry.space_group_name_H-M   'P 1'
#
loop_
_entity.id
_entity.type
_entity.pdbx_description
1 polymer ?
#
loop_
_entity_poly.entity_id
_entity_poly.type
_entity_poly.pdbx_seq_one_letter_code
_entity_poly.pdbx_strand_id
1 'polypeptide(L)'
;MTEMIEKLKPSNLRQYLKPFLYKLIGWTGESDIETREALARFDYLNQLLLVSLCGGQKQEYDKPITRKVWIANWIARISSIYTVIRMSLFLYYQGNDSIDLYFANTIPEDVQPMKTAFFTLAAIIFLILFALREYIHYIERAGNLISLRYLLDIRIHGVSHAPFMLNKRCSQKLSKVCHLFIVNGMRILIFMCIYTLSFTLVLRLHFPATYSTKMHIFFIILHVPIETIALVTLFSGLINIGIYLWTLAYLATLGMESAIDHIKYCLNKPFSSQVELKQINDRVIEVLNTMDQSNRQINYLLLFLDGLIAVAGDLLLLFSLIFNLFPDFISKIITFGGILIHFFLVIGNYWASRYYVKVLSVHGYYTKLILNTRTICSARFKALEIQERINGNKTGIAIGDFGFIVPQFALIFILENINFIMLLTCNINSLV
;
A
#
# COMPACT_ATOMS: atom_id res chain seq x y z
N MET A 1 -0.38 -8.58 -47.48
CA MET A 1 -1.29 -9.40 -46.64
C MET A 1 -0.67 -10.75 -46.26
N THR A 2 0.08 -11.38 -47.17
CA THR A 2 0.91 -12.59 -46.93
C THR A 2 2.04 -12.39 -45.91
N GLU A 3 2.68 -11.21 -45.84
CA GLU A 3 3.67 -10.87 -44.79
C GLU A 3 3.08 -10.80 -43.36
N MET A 4 1.78 -10.50 -43.23
CA MET A 4 1.13 -10.41 -41.92
C MET A 4 0.79 -11.80 -41.36
N ILE A 5 0.61 -12.79 -42.26
CA ILE A 5 0.32 -14.19 -41.93
C ILE A 5 1.60 -14.96 -41.60
N GLU A 6 2.75 -14.60 -42.21
CA GLU A 6 4.04 -15.21 -41.86
C GLU A 6 4.54 -14.82 -40.45
N LYS A 7 4.08 -13.66 -39.92
CA LYS A 7 4.31 -13.23 -38.54
C LYS A 7 3.49 -14.01 -37.49
N LEU A 8 2.51 -14.80 -37.90
CA LEU A 8 1.64 -15.61 -37.05
C LEU A 8 2.12 -17.08 -36.90
N LYS A 9 3.39 -17.39 -37.21
CA LYS A 9 3.98 -18.66 -36.74
C LYS A 9 3.97 -18.70 -35.19
N PRO A 10 3.53 -19.79 -34.54
CA PRO A 10 3.43 -19.88 -33.08
C PRO A 10 4.76 -19.66 -32.36
N SER A 11 5.90 -19.90 -33.03
CA SER A 11 7.25 -19.59 -32.53
C SER A 11 7.54 -18.08 -32.44
N ASN A 12 7.06 -17.29 -33.41
CA ASN A 12 7.21 -15.84 -33.44
C ASN A 12 6.21 -15.17 -32.49
N LEU A 13 5.00 -15.73 -32.36
CA LEU A 13 3.97 -15.22 -31.47
C LEU A 13 4.46 -15.16 -30.01
N ARG A 14 5.16 -16.20 -29.54
CA ARG A 14 5.78 -16.23 -28.20
C ARG A 14 6.89 -15.18 -28.04
N GLN A 15 7.66 -14.91 -29.09
CA GLN A 15 8.71 -13.89 -29.10
C GLN A 15 8.16 -12.46 -29.08
N TYR A 16 6.97 -12.20 -29.62
CA TYR A 16 6.32 -10.87 -29.57
C TYR A 16 5.40 -10.70 -28.34
N LEU A 17 4.70 -11.74 -27.90
CA LEU A 17 3.85 -11.70 -26.70
C LEU A 17 4.67 -11.50 -25.44
N LYS A 18 5.84 -12.13 -25.31
CA LYS A 18 6.68 -12.01 -24.12
C LYS A 18 7.12 -10.56 -23.84
N PRO A 19 7.72 -9.80 -24.77
CA PRO A 19 8.06 -8.40 -24.56
C PRO A 19 6.82 -7.50 -24.46
N PHE A 20 5.73 -7.80 -25.16
CA PHE A 20 4.47 -7.07 -25.00
C PHE A 20 3.87 -7.24 -23.60
N LEU A 21 3.78 -8.49 -23.10
CA LEU A 21 3.32 -8.82 -21.75
C LEU A 21 4.25 -8.23 -20.69
N TYR A 22 5.56 -8.26 -20.92
CA TYR A 22 6.52 -7.60 -20.03
C TYR A 22 6.34 -6.08 -19.98
N LYS A 23 6.09 -5.43 -21.12
CA LYS A 23 5.77 -4.00 -21.17
C LYS A 23 4.41 -3.68 -20.53
N LEU A 24 3.43 -4.57 -20.71
CA LEU A 24 2.11 -4.48 -20.10
C LEU A 24 2.18 -4.64 -18.58
N ILE A 25 2.99 -5.56 -18.08
CA ILE A 25 3.20 -5.78 -16.64
C ILE A 25 4.14 -4.72 -16.05
N GLY A 26 4.96 -4.04 -16.87
CA GLY A 26 6.03 -3.16 -16.40
C GLY A 26 7.29 -3.92 -15.96
N TRP A 27 7.42 -5.19 -16.37
CA TRP A 27 8.58 -6.04 -16.14
C TRP A 27 9.53 -5.95 -17.33
N THR A 28 10.06 -4.78 -17.57
CA THR A 28 11.05 -4.56 -18.63
C THR A 28 12.44 -4.69 -18.00
N GLY A 29 13.44 -5.14 -18.76
CA GLY A 29 14.84 -5.24 -18.30
C GLY A 29 15.48 -3.86 -18.15
N GLU A 30 14.72 -2.89 -17.66
CA GLU A 30 14.97 -1.47 -17.73
C GLU A 30 16.15 -1.04 -16.86
N SER A 31 16.74 0.04 -17.30
CA SER A 31 17.92 0.65 -16.73
C SER A 31 17.58 1.40 -15.44
N ASP A 32 18.59 1.64 -14.61
CA ASP A 32 18.48 2.48 -13.41
C ASP A 32 17.95 3.88 -13.76
N ILE A 33 18.25 4.40 -14.95
CA ILE A 33 17.78 5.71 -15.44
C ILE A 33 16.25 5.75 -15.56
N GLU A 34 15.63 4.74 -16.17
CA GLU A 34 14.17 4.69 -16.31
C GLU A 34 13.47 4.51 -14.95
N THR A 35 14.10 3.77 -14.03
CA THR A 35 13.62 3.66 -12.64
C THR A 35 13.57 5.03 -11.96
N ARG A 36 14.64 5.83 -12.13
CA ARG A 36 14.75 7.17 -11.55
C ARG A 36 13.74 8.15 -12.16
N GLU A 37 13.50 8.07 -13.46
CA GLU A 37 12.49 8.88 -14.12
C GLU A 37 11.07 8.52 -13.65
N ALA A 38 10.77 7.22 -13.53
CA ALA A 38 9.50 6.75 -12.99
C ALA A 38 9.28 7.25 -11.55
N LEU A 39 10.30 7.23 -10.70
CA LEU A 39 10.26 7.79 -9.35
C LEU A 39 9.97 9.29 -9.33
N ALA A 40 10.57 10.07 -10.24
CA ALA A 40 10.31 11.50 -10.35
C ALA A 40 8.86 11.79 -10.74
N ARG A 41 8.32 11.04 -11.71
CA ARG A 41 6.91 11.16 -12.15
C ARG A 41 5.94 10.75 -11.05
N PHE A 42 6.25 9.69 -10.31
CA PHE A 42 5.44 9.25 -9.17
C PHE A 42 5.44 10.27 -8.03
N ASP A 43 6.59 10.84 -7.69
CA ASP A 43 6.70 11.92 -6.71
C ASP A 43 5.86 13.16 -7.11
N TYR A 44 5.89 13.53 -8.40
CA TYR A 44 5.05 14.59 -8.93
C TYR A 44 3.55 14.31 -8.74
N LEU A 45 3.10 13.09 -9.06
CA LEU A 45 1.70 12.69 -8.84
C LEU A 45 1.33 12.73 -7.36
N ASN A 46 2.23 12.37 -6.46
CA ASN A 46 1.96 12.35 -5.02
C ASN A 46 1.82 13.76 -4.44
N GLN A 47 2.60 14.70 -4.96
CA GLN A 47 2.44 16.12 -4.63
C GLN A 47 1.14 16.68 -5.21
N LEU A 48 0.80 16.32 -6.46
CA LEU A 48 -0.43 16.76 -7.11
C LEU A 48 -1.68 16.27 -6.38
N LEU A 49 -1.68 15.01 -5.94
CA LEU A 49 -2.79 14.36 -5.24
C LEU A 49 -2.80 14.62 -3.72
N LEU A 50 -1.90 15.47 -3.21
CA LEU A 50 -1.82 15.88 -1.80
C LEU A 50 -1.61 14.70 -0.83
N VAL A 51 -0.89 13.67 -1.30
CA VAL A 51 -0.53 12.50 -0.51
C VAL A 51 0.51 12.88 0.54
N SER A 52 1.47 13.71 0.15
CA SER A 52 2.51 14.27 1.02
C SER A 52 2.37 15.79 1.07
N LEU A 53 2.50 16.34 2.27
CA LEU A 53 2.52 17.79 2.51
C LEU A 53 3.94 18.32 2.65
N CYS A 54 4.90 17.45 2.97
CA CYS A 54 6.28 17.82 3.29
C CYS A 54 7.25 17.50 2.14
N GLY A 55 6.91 17.90 0.91
CA GLY A 55 7.83 17.83 -0.24
C GLY A 55 7.99 16.44 -0.86
N GLY A 56 7.01 15.54 -0.71
CA GLY A 56 6.99 14.23 -1.36
C GLY A 56 8.07 13.31 -0.82
N GLN A 57 8.81 12.63 -1.72
CA GLN A 57 9.92 11.74 -1.37
C GLN A 57 11.04 12.43 -0.57
N LYS A 58 11.12 13.77 -0.61
CA LYS A 58 12.11 14.52 0.17
C LYS A 58 11.82 14.55 1.66
N GLN A 59 10.55 14.47 2.05
CA GLN A 59 10.14 14.46 3.47
C GLN A 59 10.76 15.65 4.24
N GLU A 60 10.67 16.88 3.71
CA GLU A 60 11.28 18.10 4.27
C GLU A 60 10.50 18.64 5.49
N TYR A 61 10.46 17.87 6.58
CA TYR A 61 9.69 18.22 7.80
C TYR A 61 10.21 19.48 8.52
N ASP A 62 11.48 19.85 8.34
CA ASP A 62 12.07 21.06 8.92
C ASP A 62 11.66 22.35 8.18
N LYS A 63 10.99 22.23 7.02
CA LYS A 63 10.57 23.38 6.22
C LYS A 63 9.07 23.65 6.37
N PRO A 64 8.65 24.92 6.40
CA PRO A 64 7.23 25.24 6.43
C PRO A 64 6.53 24.77 5.14
N ILE A 65 5.32 24.24 5.30
CA ILE A 65 4.46 23.84 4.17
C ILE A 65 4.16 25.07 3.30
N THR A 66 4.36 24.95 1.99
CA THR A 66 4.08 26.06 1.08
C THR A 66 2.60 26.46 1.12
N ARG A 67 2.31 27.77 0.99
CA ARG A 67 0.94 28.30 1.04
C ARG A 67 0.01 27.62 0.04
N LYS A 68 0.49 27.29 -1.16
CA LYS A 68 -0.28 26.60 -2.21
C LYS A 68 -0.73 25.21 -1.76
N VAL A 69 0.19 24.40 -1.23
CA VAL A 69 -0.11 23.05 -0.73
C VAL A 69 -1.02 23.12 0.50
N TRP A 70 -0.79 24.09 1.37
CA TRP A 70 -1.64 24.31 2.55
C TRP A 70 -3.10 24.61 2.17
N ILE A 71 -3.34 25.54 1.22
CA ILE A 71 -4.69 25.86 0.73
C ILE A 71 -5.32 24.62 0.07
N ALA A 72 -4.59 23.93 -0.81
CA ALA A 72 -5.10 22.76 -1.51
C ALA A 72 -5.47 21.63 -0.53
N ASN A 73 -4.66 21.42 0.52
CA ASN A 73 -4.97 20.47 1.59
C ASN A 73 -6.24 20.84 2.36
N TRP A 74 -6.45 22.13 2.65
CA TRP A 74 -7.69 22.58 3.29
C TRP A 74 -8.91 22.37 2.41
N ILE A 75 -8.81 22.62 1.10
CA ILE A 75 -9.89 22.34 0.15
C ILE A 75 -10.23 20.84 0.20
N ALA A 76 -9.23 19.95 0.08
CA ALA A 76 -9.45 18.51 0.17
C ALA A 76 -10.12 18.10 1.50
N ARG A 77 -9.62 18.63 2.62
CA ARG A 77 -10.18 18.34 3.96
C ARG A 77 -11.62 18.82 4.11
N ILE A 78 -11.93 20.04 3.66
CA ILE A 78 -13.29 20.59 3.69
C ILE A 78 -14.21 19.77 2.79
N SER A 79 -13.77 19.40 1.58
CA SER A 79 -14.53 18.52 0.69
C SER A 79 -14.84 17.18 1.35
N SER A 80 -13.87 16.57 2.03
CA SER A 80 -14.09 15.33 2.78
C SER A 80 -15.10 15.49 3.91
N ILE A 81 -14.93 16.50 4.76
CA ILE A 81 -15.86 16.78 5.87
C ILE A 81 -17.27 17.06 5.34
N TYR A 82 -17.38 17.86 4.28
CA TYR A 82 -18.63 18.18 3.61
C TYR A 82 -19.35 16.92 3.11
N THR A 83 -18.63 16.00 2.45
CA THR A 83 -19.20 14.74 1.97
C THR A 83 -19.76 13.89 3.12
N VAL A 84 -19.05 13.80 4.25
CA VAL A 84 -19.52 13.05 5.43
C VAL A 84 -20.75 13.71 6.04
N ILE A 85 -20.72 15.03 6.28
CA ILE A 85 -21.87 15.77 6.82
C ILE A 85 -23.09 15.53 5.94
N ARG A 86 -22.91 15.59 4.62
CA ARG A 86 -24.01 15.36 3.68
C ARG A 86 -24.58 13.94 3.76
N MET A 87 -23.72 12.92 3.82
CA MET A 87 -24.17 11.53 4.03
C MET A 87 -24.94 11.39 5.36
N SER A 88 -24.47 12.05 6.43
CA SER A 88 -25.17 12.06 7.72
C SER A 88 -26.52 12.76 7.64
N LEU A 89 -26.63 13.88 6.92
CA LEU A 89 -27.92 14.58 6.72
C LEU A 89 -28.94 13.69 6.01
N PHE A 90 -28.51 12.90 5.01
CA PHE A 90 -29.37 11.92 4.35
C PHE A 90 -29.84 10.79 5.27
N LEU A 91 -29.05 10.44 6.29
CA LEU A 91 -29.43 9.45 7.29
C LEU A 91 -30.41 10.00 8.33
N TYR A 92 -30.22 11.23 8.80
CA TYR A 92 -31.03 11.82 9.87
C TYR A 92 -32.35 12.41 9.39
N TYR A 93 -32.40 12.92 8.16
CA TYR A 93 -33.56 13.61 7.62
C TYR A 93 -34.18 12.86 6.43
N GLN A 94 -34.45 11.58 6.63
CA GLN A 94 -35.16 10.75 5.65
C GLN A 94 -36.56 11.31 5.38
N GLY A 95 -36.99 11.32 4.11
CA GLY A 95 -38.28 11.83 3.66
C GLY A 95 -38.38 13.36 3.59
N ASN A 96 -37.26 14.08 3.71
CA ASN A 96 -37.25 15.54 3.58
C ASN A 96 -36.90 15.97 2.14
N ASP A 97 -37.93 16.30 1.36
CA ASP A 97 -37.80 16.73 -0.04
C ASP A 97 -36.82 17.90 -0.25
N SER A 98 -36.73 18.82 0.73
CA SER A 98 -35.83 19.96 0.63
C SER A 98 -34.37 19.53 0.77
N ILE A 99 -34.08 18.65 1.73
CA ILE A 99 -32.72 18.12 1.93
C ILE A 99 -32.32 17.26 0.72
N ASP A 100 -33.22 16.42 0.24
CA ASP A 100 -32.98 15.60 -0.94
C ASP A 100 -32.71 16.45 -2.19
N LEU A 101 -33.43 17.57 -2.36
CA LEU A 101 -33.21 18.51 -3.46
C LEU A 101 -31.88 19.28 -3.35
N TYR A 102 -31.64 19.97 -2.24
CA TYR A 102 -30.48 20.88 -2.09
C TYR A 102 -29.14 20.14 -2.02
N PHE A 103 -29.14 18.96 -1.40
CA PHE A 103 -27.94 18.14 -1.28
C PHE A 103 -27.82 17.09 -2.39
N ALA A 104 -28.79 17.05 -3.31
CA ALA A 104 -28.83 16.14 -4.45
C ALA A 104 -28.74 14.66 -4.04
N ASN A 105 -29.64 14.23 -3.15
CA ASN A 105 -29.79 12.82 -2.85
C ASN A 105 -30.35 12.09 -4.08
N THR A 106 -29.59 11.13 -4.61
CA THR A 106 -30.01 10.36 -5.78
C THR A 106 -30.65 9.03 -5.43
N ILE A 107 -30.58 8.56 -4.18
CA ILE A 107 -31.18 7.28 -3.77
C ILE A 107 -32.64 7.53 -3.40
N PRO A 108 -33.60 6.92 -4.12
CA PRO A 108 -35.01 7.16 -3.89
C PRO A 108 -35.50 6.52 -2.59
N GLU A 109 -36.57 7.07 -2.02
CA GLU A 109 -37.09 6.69 -0.70
C GLU A 109 -37.80 5.33 -0.68
N ASP A 110 -38.16 4.78 -1.84
CA ASP A 110 -38.78 3.45 -1.98
C ASP A 110 -37.82 2.30 -1.64
N VAL A 111 -36.52 2.59 -1.48
CA VAL A 111 -35.48 1.61 -1.13
C VAL A 111 -34.86 1.89 0.25
N GLN A 112 -35.70 2.27 1.24
CA GLN A 112 -35.28 2.66 2.60
C GLN A 112 -34.19 1.80 3.27
N PRO A 113 -34.35 0.47 3.41
CA PRO A 113 -33.35 -0.34 4.11
C PRO A 113 -32.00 -0.32 3.39
N MET A 114 -32.01 -0.32 2.06
CA MET A 114 -30.81 -0.15 1.23
C MET A 114 -30.21 1.25 1.38
N LYS A 115 -31.02 2.31 1.34
CA LYS A 115 -30.57 3.71 1.44
C LYS A 115 -29.82 3.94 2.76
N THR A 116 -30.40 3.47 3.86
CA THR A 116 -29.81 3.59 5.20
C THR A 116 -28.51 2.80 5.30
N ALA A 117 -28.49 1.55 4.85
CA ALA A 117 -27.30 0.72 4.85
C ALA A 117 -26.17 1.31 3.99
N PHE A 118 -26.51 1.81 2.80
CA PHE A 118 -25.56 2.41 1.86
C PHE A 118 -24.88 3.65 2.46
N PHE A 119 -25.65 4.61 2.97
CA PHE A 119 -25.08 5.83 3.54
C PHE A 119 -24.31 5.55 4.84
N THR A 120 -24.76 4.60 5.66
CA THR A 120 -24.03 4.19 6.87
C THR A 120 -22.69 3.57 6.52
N LEU A 121 -22.67 2.61 5.59
CA LEU A 121 -21.45 1.96 5.13
C LEU A 121 -20.49 2.96 4.47
N ALA A 122 -21.01 3.82 3.59
CA ALA A 122 -20.22 4.86 2.94
C ALA A 122 -19.61 5.81 3.97
N ALA A 123 -20.38 6.27 4.97
CA ALA A 123 -19.89 7.15 6.02
C ALA A 123 -18.77 6.50 6.86
N ILE A 124 -18.94 5.24 7.26
CA ILE A 124 -17.92 4.48 8.02
C ILE A 124 -16.62 4.38 7.23
N ILE A 125 -16.69 3.95 5.97
CA ILE A 125 -15.51 3.77 5.12
C ILE A 125 -14.82 5.10 4.86
N PHE A 126 -15.61 6.13 4.58
CA PHE A 126 -15.08 7.46 4.34
C PHE A 126 -14.37 8.00 5.58
N LEU A 127 -14.91 7.76 6.78
CA LEU A 127 -14.29 8.14 8.05
C LEU A 127 -12.98 7.37 8.30
N ILE A 128 -12.95 6.07 8.01
CA ILE A 128 -11.72 5.26 8.11
C ILE A 128 -10.64 5.79 7.16
N LEU A 129 -10.99 6.04 5.89
CA LEU A 129 -10.04 6.56 4.90
C LEU A 129 -9.59 7.98 5.23
N PHE A 130 -10.48 8.82 5.74
CA PHE A 130 -10.15 10.17 6.20
C PHE A 130 -9.20 10.13 7.39
N ALA A 131 -9.47 9.28 8.38
CA ALA A 131 -8.58 9.06 9.51
C ALA A 131 -7.21 8.55 9.06
N LEU A 132 -7.14 7.62 8.09
CA LEU A 132 -5.88 7.16 7.52
C LEU A 132 -5.09 8.31 6.89
N ARG A 133 -5.73 9.12 6.04
CA ARG A 133 -5.08 10.25 5.37
C ARG A 133 -4.53 11.26 6.38
N GLU A 134 -5.34 11.63 7.37
CA GLU A 134 -4.93 12.56 8.42
C GLU A 134 -3.83 11.96 9.31
N TYR A 135 -3.88 10.66 9.58
CA TYR A 135 -2.83 9.95 10.29
C TYR A 135 -1.51 9.94 9.50
N ILE A 136 -1.54 9.69 8.18
CA ILE A 136 -0.37 9.78 7.30
C ILE A 136 0.25 11.18 7.37
N HIS A 137 -0.56 12.23 7.27
CA HIS A 137 -0.08 13.62 7.37
C HIS A 137 0.48 13.95 8.75
N TYR A 138 -0.10 13.39 9.81
CA TYR A 138 0.40 13.53 11.17
C TYR A 138 1.77 12.89 11.34
N ILE A 139 1.93 11.62 10.97
CA ILE A 139 3.21 10.91 11.09
C ILE A 139 4.28 11.46 10.14
N GLU A 140 3.88 12.02 8.99
CA GLU A 140 4.78 12.74 8.10
C GLU A 140 5.39 13.96 8.79
N ARG A 141 4.54 14.79 9.43
CA ARG A 141 5.00 15.99 10.16
C ARG A 141 5.82 15.64 11.39
N ALA A 142 5.55 14.51 12.02
CA ALA A 142 6.35 13.98 13.12
C ALA A 142 7.72 13.44 12.65
N GLY A 143 7.98 13.35 11.35
CA GLY A 143 9.22 12.82 10.79
C GLY A 143 9.32 11.29 10.78
N ASN A 144 8.23 10.58 11.10
CA ASN A 144 8.24 9.11 11.13
C ASN A 144 8.34 8.50 9.72
N LEU A 145 7.95 9.23 8.67
CA LEU A 145 8.09 8.77 7.29
C LEU A 145 9.48 9.03 6.68
N ILE A 146 10.46 9.46 7.48
CA ILE A 146 11.84 9.73 7.02
C ILE A 146 12.50 8.48 6.41
N SER A 147 12.12 7.29 6.87
CA SER A 147 12.58 6.02 6.32
C SER A 147 12.28 5.90 4.82
N LEU A 148 11.21 6.53 4.31
CA LEU A 148 10.83 6.51 2.89
C LEU A 148 11.73 7.37 2.00
N ARG A 149 12.65 8.19 2.57
CA ARG A 149 13.62 8.98 1.81
C ARG A 149 14.56 8.13 0.95
N TYR A 150 14.70 6.82 1.19
CA TYR A 150 15.49 5.96 0.31
C TYR A 150 15.02 6.04 -1.16
N LEU A 151 13.74 6.32 -1.42
CA LEU A 151 13.24 6.51 -2.78
C LEU A 151 13.84 7.75 -3.46
N LEU A 152 14.01 8.83 -2.69
CA LEU A 152 14.77 10.00 -3.14
C LEU A 152 16.23 9.63 -3.40
N ASP A 153 16.85 8.86 -2.50
CA ASP A 153 18.24 8.46 -2.65
C ASP A 153 18.46 7.60 -3.89
N ILE A 154 17.54 6.67 -4.20
CA ILE A 154 17.53 5.93 -5.48
C ILE A 154 17.40 6.91 -6.65
N ARG A 155 16.50 7.90 -6.56
CA ARG A 155 16.30 8.89 -7.64
C ARG A 155 17.55 9.72 -7.91
N ILE A 156 18.29 10.14 -6.89
CA ILE A 156 19.47 10.99 -7.03
C ILE A 156 20.71 10.17 -7.39
N HIS A 157 20.98 9.11 -6.62
CA HIS A 157 22.25 8.37 -6.63
C HIS A 157 22.17 7.02 -7.34
N GLY A 158 20.96 6.55 -7.68
CA GLY A 158 20.71 5.23 -8.27
C GLY A 158 20.64 4.09 -7.25
N VAL A 159 20.27 2.89 -7.70
CA VAL A 159 20.15 1.70 -6.82
C VAL A 159 21.47 1.13 -6.30
N SER A 160 22.60 1.60 -6.83
CA SER A 160 23.95 1.21 -6.40
C SER A 160 24.52 2.13 -5.32
N HIS A 161 23.68 3.01 -4.75
CA HIS A 161 24.07 3.92 -3.68
C HIS A 161 24.66 3.15 -2.49
N ALA A 162 25.88 3.52 -2.07
CA ALA A 162 26.66 2.78 -1.08
C ALA A 162 25.94 2.53 0.26
N PRO A 163 25.18 3.50 0.82
CA PRO A 163 24.38 3.29 2.03
C PRO A 163 23.34 2.15 1.96
N PHE A 164 22.88 1.72 0.78
CA PHE A 164 21.99 0.57 0.69
C PHE A 164 22.71 -0.77 0.90
N MET A 165 24.03 -0.76 0.81
CA MET A 165 24.88 -1.95 0.98
C MET A 165 24.35 -3.16 0.21
N LEU A 166 24.01 -2.97 -1.07
CA LEU A 166 23.54 -4.05 -1.93
C LEU A 166 24.68 -4.53 -2.83
N ASN A 167 24.77 -5.84 -3.03
CA ASN A 167 25.62 -6.42 -4.06
C ASN A 167 25.01 -6.16 -5.45
N LYS A 168 25.82 -6.26 -6.52
CA LYS A 168 25.40 -5.95 -7.89
C LYS A 168 24.11 -6.69 -8.30
N ARG A 169 23.97 -7.95 -7.90
CA ARG A 169 22.79 -8.77 -8.18
C ARG A 169 21.54 -8.24 -7.47
N CYS A 170 21.65 -7.88 -6.20
CA CYS A 170 20.55 -7.34 -5.40
C CYS A 170 20.16 -5.94 -5.86
N SER A 171 21.12 -5.07 -6.21
CA SER A 171 20.82 -3.76 -6.81
C SER A 171 20.03 -3.89 -8.12
N GLN A 172 20.41 -4.83 -8.99
CA GLN A 172 19.66 -5.09 -10.24
C GLN A 172 18.24 -5.60 -9.98
N LYS A 173 18.04 -6.44 -8.95
CA LYS A 173 16.70 -6.88 -8.54
C LYS A 173 15.88 -5.72 -7.99
N LEU A 174 16.48 -4.88 -7.15
CA LEU A 174 15.85 -3.70 -6.57
C LEU A 174 15.37 -2.75 -7.66
N SER A 175 16.22 -2.41 -8.63
CA SER A 175 15.85 -1.53 -9.74
C SER A 175 14.62 -2.06 -10.49
N LYS A 176 14.63 -3.33 -10.88
CA LYS A 176 13.51 -3.94 -11.62
C LYS A 176 12.20 -3.92 -10.84
N VAL A 177 12.23 -4.32 -9.57
CA VAL A 177 11.00 -4.39 -8.74
C VAL A 177 10.53 -3.01 -8.31
N CYS A 178 11.46 -2.10 -7.99
CA CYS A 178 11.12 -0.70 -7.70
C CYS A 178 10.45 -0.07 -8.93
N HIS A 179 11.03 -0.23 -10.12
CA HIS A 179 10.42 0.26 -11.36
C HIS A 179 9.02 -0.34 -11.55
N LEU A 180 8.88 -1.66 -11.41
CA LEU A 180 7.60 -2.36 -11.53
C LEU A 180 6.53 -1.78 -10.60
N PHE A 181 6.86 -1.61 -9.31
CA PHE A 181 5.93 -1.09 -8.32
C PHE A 181 5.57 0.36 -8.56
N ILE A 182 6.54 1.19 -8.94
CA ILE A 182 6.30 2.62 -9.17
C ILE A 182 5.48 2.83 -10.45
N VAL A 183 5.77 2.11 -11.53
CA VAL A 183 4.99 2.23 -12.78
C VAL A 183 3.57 1.71 -12.62
N ASN A 184 3.39 0.54 -12.00
CA ASN A 184 2.04 0.04 -11.72
C ASN A 184 1.31 0.92 -10.71
N GLY A 185 2.03 1.49 -9.75
CA GLY A 185 1.51 2.48 -8.83
C GLY A 185 0.94 3.71 -9.52
N MET A 186 1.70 4.32 -10.45
CA MET A 186 1.22 5.42 -11.28
C MET A 186 -0.02 5.05 -12.08
N ARG A 187 -0.03 3.85 -12.69
CA ARG A 187 -1.18 3.36 -13.47
C ARG A 187 -2.42 3.18 -12.60
N ILE A 188 -2.27 2.61 -11.40
CA ILE A 188 -3.37 2.45 -10.44
C ILE A 188 -3.88 3.82 -10.00
N LEU A 189 -3.02 4.79 -9.71
CA LEU A 189 -3.46 6.15 -9.33
C LEU A 189 -4.26 6.83 -10.44
N ILE A 190 -3.77 6.79 -11.68
CA ILE A 190 -4.47 7.37 -12.84
C ILE A 190 -5.81 6.66 -13.06
N PHE A 191 -5.80 5.33 -13.04
CA PHE A 191 -7.02 4.52 -13.17
C PHE A 191 -8.02 4.88 -12.07
N MET A 192 -7.58 5.02 -10.83
CA MET A 192 -8.44 5.37 -9.70
C MET A 192 -9.03 6.77 -9.81
N CYS A 193 -8.31 7.75 -10.38
CA CYS A 193 -8.87 9.07 -10.66
C CYS A 193 -10.03 8.98 -11.67
N ILE A 194 -9.81 8.27 -12.79
CA ILE A 194 -10.81 8.08 -13.84
C ILE A 194 -12.00 7.25 -13.32
N TYR A 195 -11.71 6.20 -12.57
CA TYR A 195 -12.70 5.30 -11.98
C TYR A 195 -13.58 6.04 -10.99
N THR A 196 -12.99 6.85 -10.10
CA THR A 196 -13.74 7.62 -9.10
C THR A 196 -14.69 8.61 -9.77
N LEU A 197 -14.22 9.36 -10.77
CA LEU A 197 -15.07 10.28 -11.52
C LEU A 197 -16.22 9.53 -12.22
N SER A 198 -15.88 8.47 -12.97
CA SER A 198 -16.87 7.62 -13.66
C SER A 198 -17.90 7.03 -12.70
N PHE A 199 -17.45 6.52 -11.54
CA PHE A 199 -18.30 5.95 -10.52
C PHE A 199 -19.27 6.99 -9.94
N THR A 200 -18.77 8.18 -9.58
CA THR A 200 -19.62 9.26 -9.07
C THR A 200 -20.66 9.73 -10.08
N LEU A 201 -20.35 9.69 -11.38
CA LEU A 201 -21.29 10.02 -12.45
C LEU A 201 -22.32 8.90 -12.66
N VAL A 202 -21.87 7.65 -12.82
CA VAL A 202 -22.76 6.50 -13.06
C VAL A 202 -23.75 6.33 -11.92
N LEU A 203 -23.30 6.44 -10.66
CA LEU A 203 -24.18 6.30 -9.50
C LEU A 203 -25.34 7.32 -9.53
N ARG A 204 -25.09 8.53 -10.01
CA ARG A 204 -26.11 9.57 -10.16
C ARG A 204 -27.00 9.33 -11.38
N LEU A 205 -26.42 8.94 -12.51
CA LEU A 205 -27.18 8.69 -13.75
C LEU A 205 -28.07 7.44 -13.65
N HIS A 206 -27.74 6.51 -12.74
CA HIS A 206 -28.46 5.25 -12.57
C HIS A 206 -29.86 5.42 -11.97
N PHE A 207 -30.03 6.36 -11.03
CA PHE A 207 -31.30 6.54 -10.35
C PHE A 207 -32.20 7.53 -11.09
N PRO A 208 -33.48 7.19 -11.36
CA PRO A 208 -34.42 8.07 -12.06
C PRO A 208 -34.70 9.40 -11.34
N ALA A 209 -34.62 9.41 -10.00
CA ALA A 209 -34.86 10.58 -9.15
C ALA A 209 -33.98 11.78 -9.53
N THR A 210 -32.80 11.52 -10.09
CA THR A 210 -31.83 12.48 -10.63
C THR A 210 -32.45 13.44 -11.65
N TYR A 211 -33.42 12.97 -12.45
CA TYR A 211 -34.02 13.75 -13.54
C TYR A 211 -35.39 14.34 -13.18
N SER A 212 -35.79 14.27 -11.90
CA SER A 212 -37.08 14.75 -11.43
C SER A 212 -37.29 16.26 -11.67
N THR A 213 -36.25 17.08 -11.47
CA THR A 213 -36.32 18.53 -11.68
C THR A 213 -35.00 19.09 -12.23
N LYS A 214 -35.09 20.22 -12.95
CA LYS A 214 -33.90 20.96 -13.43
C LYS A 214 -33.00 21.45 -12.29
N MET A 215 -33.60 21.78 -11.14
CA MET A 215 -32.87 22.22 -9.94
C MET A 215 -32.03 21.08 -9.35
N HIS A 216 -32.56 19.87 -9.34
CA HIS A 216 -31.83 18.70 -8.85
C HIS A 216 -30.59 18.42 -9.70
N ILE A 217 -30.69 18.53 -11.03
CA ILE A 217 -29.55 18.42 -11.96
C ILE A 217 -28.48 19.49 -11.68
N PHE A 218 -28.89 20.74 -11.41
CA PHE A 218 -27.95 21.81 -11.07
C PHE A 218 -27.16 21.51 -9.79
N PHE A 219 -27.83 21.08 -8.71
CA PHE A 219 -27.15 20.70 -7.47
C PHE A 219 -26.24 19.48 -7.66
N ILE A 220 -26.63 18.51 -8.47
CA ILE A 220 -25.76 17.39 -8.84
C ILE A 220 -24.45 17.89 -9.46
N ILE A 221 -24.53 18.77 -10.45
CA ILE A 221 -23.34 19.29 -11.15
C ILE A 221 -22.39 20.01 -10.18
N LEU A 222 -22.93 20.70 -9.17
CA LEU A 222 -22.13 21.37 -8.14
C LEU A 222 -21.45 20.38 -7.18
N HIS A 223 -22.14 19.30 -6.81
CA HIS A 223 -21.65 18.36 -5.81
C HIS A 223 -20.68 17.29 -6.36
N VAL A 224 -20.79 16.92 -7.64
CA VAL A 224 -19.90 15.92 -8.27
C VAL A 224 -18.42 16.26 -8.07
N PRO A 225 -17.93 17.47 -8.42
CA PRO A 225 -16.51 17.78 -8.30
C PRO A 225 -16.00 17.73 -6.85
N ILE A 226 -16.84 18.14 -5.89
CA ILE A 226 -16.48 18.17 -4.47
C ILE A 226 -16.24 16.74 -3.96
N GLU A 227 -17.17 15.83 -4.25
CA GLU A 227 -17.02 14.41 -3.92
C GLU A 227 -15.86 13.75 -4.65
N THR A 228 -15.70 14.01 -5.95
CA THR A 228 -14.59 13.42 -6.71
C THR A 228 -13.25 13.83 -6.11
N ILE A 229 -13.07 15.11 -5.75
CA ILE A 229 -11.86 15.58 -5.07
C ILE A 229 -11.68 14.84 -3.74
N ALA A 230 -12.74 14.72 -2.95
CA ALA A 230 -12.67 14.05 -1.66
C ALA A 230 -12.28 12.57 -1.80
N LEU A 231 -12.94 11.82 -2.67
CA LEU A 231 -12.64 10.40 -2.89
C LEU A 231 -11.23 10.19 -3.49
N VAL A 232 -10.84 10.99 -4.49
CA VAL A 232 -9.51 10.89 -5.11
C VAL A 232 -8.40 11.13 -4.08
N THR A 233 -8.54 12.14 -3.23
CA THR A 233 -7.52 12.47 -2.21
C THR A 233 -7.45 11.41 -1.10
N LEU A 234 -8.56 10.76 -0.76
CA LEU A 234 -8.58 9.65 0.20
C LEU A 234 -7.94 8.37 -0.36
N PHE A 235 -8.37 7.91 -1.53
CA PHE A 235 -7.85 6.67 -2.12
C PHE A 235 -6.39 6.80 -2.57
N SER A 236 -5.98 7.96 -3.08
CA SER A 236 -4.58 8.19 -3.47
C SER A 236 -3.63 8.07 -2.28
N GLY A 237 -4.04 8.51 -1.08
CA GLY A 237 -3.26 8.33 0.14
C GLY A 237 -3.00 6.84 0.45
N LEU A 238 -4.06 6.02 0.42
CA LEU A 238 -4.00 4.58 0.67
C LEU A 238 -3.11 3.85 -0.36
N ILE A 239 -3.30 4.11 -1.65
CA ILE A 239 -2.55 3.44 -2.72
C ILE A 239 -1.06 3.76 -2.60
N ASN A 240 -0.73 5.04 -2.39
CA ASN A 240 0.66 5.47 -2.31
C ASN A 240 1.40 4.91 -1.12
N ILE A 241 0.78 4.95 0.06
CA ILE A 241 1.42 4.42 1.24
C ILE A 241 1.63 2.91 1.11
N GLY A 242 0.70 2.17 0.49
CA GLY A 242 0.87 0.75 0.17
C GLY A 242 2.09 0.47 -0.72
N ILE A 243 2.24 1.22 -1.82
CA ILE A 243 3.38 1.09 -2.74
C ILE A 243 4.71 1.39 -2.04
N TYR A 244 4.75 2.44 -1.22
CA TYR A 244 5.92 2.81 -0.42
C TYR A 244 6.29 1.72 0.58
N LEU A 245 5.32 1.17 1.31
CA LEU A 245 5.57 0.10 2.27
C LEU A 245 6.04 -1.18 1.59
N TRP A 246 5.49 -1.55 0.43
CA TRP A 246 5.96 -2.73 -0.32
C TRP A 246 7.37 -2.56 -0.86
N THR A 247 7.70 -1.39 -1.39
CA THR A 247 9.07 -1.09 -1.86
C THR A 247 10.07 -1.10 -0.69
N LEU A 248 9.68 -0.59 0.48
CA LEU A 248 10.52 -0.61 1.69
C LEU A 248 10.75 -2.04 2.20
N ALA A 249 9.68 -2.84 2.31
CA ALA A 249 9.78 -4.24 2.71
C ALA A 249 10.67 -5.05 1.73
N TYR A 250 10.62 -4.72 0.44
CA TYR A 250 11.47 -5.36 -0.56
C TYR A 250 12.94 -4.95 -0.43
N LEU A 251 13.22 -3.66 -0.22
CA LEU A 251 14.57 -3.16 0.06
C LEU A 251 15.17 -3.89 1.27
N ALA A 252 14.41 -3.98 2.36
CA ALA A 252 14.81 -4.71 3.57
C ALA A 252 15.19 -6.17 3.29
N THR A 253 14.33 -6.85 2.53
CA THR A 253 14.55 -8.26 2.12
C THR A 253 15.84 -8.41 1.31
N LEU A 254 16.11 -7.48 0.39
CA LEU A 254 17.31 -7.49 -0.43
C LEU A 254 18.58 -7.13 0.34
N GLY A 255 18.48 -6.26 1.34
CA GLY A 255 19.60 -5.98 2.27
C GLY A 255 20.06 -7.26 2.96
N MET A 256 19.13 -8.04 3.49
CA MET A 256 19.43 -9.34 4.10
C MET A 256 19.92 -10.38 3.08
N GLU A 257 19.31 -10.46 1.89
CA GLU A 257 19.79 -11.36 0.83
C GLU A 257 21.24 -11.03 0.41
N SER A 258 21.57 -9.75 0.33
CA SER A 258 22.92 -9.30 0.00
C SER A 258 23.93 -9.65 1.09
N ALA A 259 23.54 -9.59 2.37
CA ALA A 259 24.37 -10.05 3.48
C ALA A 259 24.60 -11.56 3.41
N ILE A 260 23.55 -12.35 3.11
CA ILE A 260 23.63 -13.80 2.94
C ILE A 260 24.59 -14.18 1.80
N ASP A 261 24.51 -13.49 0.66
CA ASP A 261 25.41 -13.74 -0.46
C ASP A 261 26.88 -13.50 -0.08
N HIS A 262 27.16 -12.50 0.77
CA HIS A 262 28.52 -12.25 1.29
C HIS A 262 28.98 -13.38 2.22
N ILE A 263 28.11 -13.85 3.13
CA ILE A 263 28.43 -14.97 4.02
C ILE A 263 28.77 -16.23 3.20
N LYS A 264 27.96 -16.54 2.17
CA LYS A 264 28.22 -17.67 1.27
C LYS A 264 29.57 -17.57 0.56
N TYR A 265 29.92 -16.38 0.10
CA TYR A 265 31.22 -16.14 -0.51
C TYR A 265 32.37 -16.43 0.46
N CYS A 266 32.27 -15.99 1.71
CA CYS A 266 33.28 -16.28 2.74
C CYS A 266 33.31 -17.75 3.17
N LEU A 267 32.16 -18.45 3.16
CA LEU A 267 32.07 -19.88 3.43
C LEU A 267 32.73 -20.75 2.35
N ASN A 268 32.78 -20.28 1.11
CA ASN A 268 33.46 -20.99 0.02
C ASN A 268 35.00 -20.90 0.11
N LYS A 269 35.53 -20.06 1.01
CA LYS A 269 36.97 -19.98 1.29
C LYS A 269 37.35 -20.99 2.37
N PRO A 270 38.55 -21.61 2.28
CA PRO A 270 38.96 -22.64 3.23
C PRO A 270 39.04 -22.13 4.67
N PHE A 271 39.42 -20.86 4.88
CA PHE A 271 39.38 -20.20 6.18
C PHE A 271 38.88 -18.76 6.01
N SER A 272 37.90 -18.37 6.81
CA SER A 272 37.48 -16.97 6.89
C SER A 272 38.39 -16.21 7.84
N SER A 273 38.88 -15.04 7.41
CA SER A 273 39.69 -14.17 8.26
C SER A 273 38.81 -13.44 9.30
N GLN A 274 39.41 -13.03 10.42
CA GLN A 274 38.73 -12.21 11.42
C GLN A 274 38.20 -10.89 10.83
N VAL A 275 38.93 -10.31 9.87
CA VAL A 275 38.55 -9.06 9.20
C VAL A 275 37.28 -9.24 8.38
N GLU A 276 37.18 -10.33 7.62
CA GLU A 276 35.98 -10.66 6.83
C GLU A 276 34.77 -10.91 7.74
N LEU A 277 34.94 -11.66 8.84
CA LEU A 277 33.87 -11.89 9.81
C LEU A 277 33.39 -10.57 10.42
N LYS A 278 34.31 -9.66 10.76
CA LYS A 278 33.97 -8.33 11.27
C LYS A 278 33.14 -7.53 10.25
N GLN A 279 33.56 -7.49 8.98
CA GLN A 279 32.82 -6.79 7.93
C GLN A 279 31.40 -7.37 7.71
N ILE A 280 31.25 -8.69 7.81
CA ILE A 280 29.94 -9.35 7.73
C ILE A 280 29.07 -8.97 8.92
N ASN A 281 29.62 -8.97 10.13
CA ASN A 281 28.90 -8.58 11.34
C ASN A 281 28.40 -7.13 11.23
N ASP A 282 29.29 -6.21 10.86
CA ASP A 282 28.97 -4.78 10.74
C ASP A 282 27.79 -4.58 9.76
N ARG A 283 27.85 -5.24 8.59
CA ARG A 283 26.78 -5.17 7.59
C ARG A 283 25.44 -5.74 8.06
N VAL A 284 25.44 -6.88 8.74
CA VAL A 284 24.18 -7.48 9.25
C VAL A 284 23.58 -6.61 10.35
N ILE A 285 24.41 -6.10 11.26
CA ILE A 285 23.97 -5.20 12.32
C ILE A 285 23.36 -3.93 11.73
N GLU A 286 24.00 -3.34 10.73
CA GLU A 286 23.52 -2.12 10.06
C GLU A 286 22.15 -2.34 9.41
N VAL A 287 21.97 -3.44 8.66
CA VAL A 287 20.67 -3.78 8.05
C VAL A 287 19.59 -4.01 9.11
N LEU A 288 19.89 -4.75 10.18
CA LEU A 288 18.94 -4.99 11.27
C LEU A 288 18.58 -3.70 12.00
N ASN A 289 19.54 -2.83 12.30
CA ASN A 289 19.29 -1.57 12.98
C ASN A 289 18.46 -0.60 12.13
N THR A 290 18.75 -0.53 10.82
CA THR A 290 18.00 0.30 9.87
C THR A 290 16.54 -0.16 9.79
N MET A 291 16.31 -1.48 9.79
CA MET A 291 14.96 -2.02 9.79
C MET A 291 14.25 -1.85 11.12
N ASP A 292 14.90 -2.05 12.26
CA ASP A 292 14.29 -1.79 13.57
C ASP A 292 13.87 -0.33 13.70
N GLN A 293 14.72 0.60 13.23
CA GLN A 293 14.39 2.03 13.22
C GLN A 293 13.19 2.31 12.32
N SER A 294 13.20 1.82 11.07
CA SER A 294 12.10 2.02 10.13
C SER A 294 10.80 1.42 10.66
N ASN A 295 10.88 0.22 11.24
CA ASN A 295 9.75 -0.50 11.82
C ASN A 295 9.12 0.26 12.99
N ARG A 296 9.92 0.80 13.92
CA ARG A 296 9.41 1.62 15.04
C ARG A 296 8.66 2.86 14.58
N GLN A 297 9.00 3.40 13.41
CA GLN A 297 8.36 4.59 12.87
C GLN A 297 7.03 4.28 12.16
N ILE A 298 6.87 3.07 11.61
CA ILE A 298 5.73 2.70 10.75
C ILE A 298 4.84 1.59 11.31
N ASN A 299 5.18 0.95 12.43
CA ASN A 299 4.44 -0.20 12.98
C ASN A 299 2.95 0.09 13.22
N TYR A 300 2.60 1.27 13.75
CA TYR A 300 1.19 1.65 13.97
C TYR A 300 0.47 2.02 12.68
N LEU A 301 1.19 2.45 11.63
CA LEU A 301 0.62 2.61 10.30
C LEU A 301 0.28 1.24 9.71
N LEU A 302 1.14 0.23 9.88
CA LEU A 302 0.83 -1.14 9.51
C LEU A 302 -0.40 -1.67 10.27
N LEU A 303 -0.50 -1.39 11.58
CA LEU A 303 -1.70 -1.73 12.35
C LEU A 303 -2.96 -1.05 11.82
N PHE A 304 -2.88 0.22 11.40
CA PHE A 304 -4.01 0.90 10.80
C PHE A 304 -4.46 0.18 9.50
N LEU A 305 -3.51 -0.20 8.66
CA LEU A 305 -3.78 -0.87 7.38
C LEU A 305 -4.33 -2.30 7.59
N ASP A 306 -3.63 -3.14 8.36
CA ASP A 306 -4.05 -4.52 8.62
C ASP A 306 -5.25 -4.61 9.57
N GLY A 307 -5.56 -3.56 10.33
CA GLY A 307 -6.73 -3.48 11.19
C GLY A 307 -7.91 -2.79 10.51
N LEU A 308 -7.90 -1.46 10.47
CA LEU A 308 -9.07 -0.67 10.07
C LEU A 308 -9.38 -0.77 8.57
N ILE A 309 -8.38 -0.84 7.70
CA ILE A 309 -8.63 -1.01 6.26
C ILE A 309 -9.11 -2.44 5.97
N ALA A 310 -8.60 -3.44 6.67
CA ALA A 310 -9.10 -4.81 6.59
C ALA A 310 -10.58 -4.89 7.02
N VAL A 311 -10.93 -4.32 8.18
CA VAL A 311 -12.32 -4.23 8.66
C VAL A 311 -13.22 -3.49 7.66
N ALA A 312 -12.73 -2.41 7.03
CA ALA A 312 -13.49 -1.74 5.96
C ALA A 312 -13.76 -2.68 4.79
N GLY A 313 -12.78 -3.51 4.39
CA GLY A 313 -12.95 -4.57 3.40
C GLY A 313 -14.00 -5.62 3.81
N ASP A 314 -13.95 -6.07 5.05
CA ASP A 314 -14.91 -7.05 5.59
C ASP A 314 -16.33 -6.51 5.59
N LEU A 315 -16.53 -5.25 6.00
CA LEU A 315 -17.84 -4.60 5.99
C LEU A 315 -18.39 -4.46 4.56
N LEU A 316 -17.53 -4.13 3.59
CA LEU A 316 -17.94 -4.10 2.18
C LEU A 316 -18.45 -5.47 1.74
N LEU A 317 -17.68 -6.54 1.99
CA LEU A 317 -18.06 -7.90 1.62
C LEU A 317 -19.34 -8.36 2.34
N LEU A 318 -19.46 -8.09 3.63
CA LEU A 318 -20.62 -8.48 4.43
C LEU A 318 -21.91 -7.87 3.85
N PHE A 319 -21.93 -6.56 3.62
CA PHE A 319 -23.16 -5.87 3.18
C PHE A 319 -23.47 -6.09 1.70
N SER A 320 -22.47 -6.22 0.83
CA SER A 320 -22.72 -6.45 -0.60
C SER A 320 -22.89 -7.92 -0.96
N LEU A 321 -22.02 -8.81 -0.47
CA LEU A 321 -22.01 -10.21 -0.90
C LEU A 321 -22.95 -11.08 -0.06
N ILE A 322 -22.98 -10.90 1.26
CA ILE A 322 -23.74 -11.78 2.16
C ILE A 322 -25.18 -11.29 2.31
N PHE A 323 -25.38 -10.03 2.70
CA PHE A 323 -26.72 -9.47 2.87
C PHE A 323 -27.36 -8.97 1.58
N ASN A 324 -26.58 -8.80 0.52
CA ASN A 324 -27.04 -8.29 -0.78
C ASN A 324 -27.92 -7.05 -0.66
N LEU A 325 -27.51 -6.08 0.16
CA LEU A 325 -28.32 -4.90 0.49
C LEU A 325 -28.39 -3.88 -0.65
N PHE A 326 -27.66 -4.08 -1.74
CA PHE A 326 -27.52 -3.13 -2.84
C PHE A 326 -27.99 -3.74 -4.15
N PRO A 327 -28.36 -2.93 -5.16
CA PRO A 327 -28.74 -3.41 -6.48
C PRO A 327 -27.56 -4.15 -7.10
N ASP A 328 -27.84 -5.19 -7.90
CA ASP A 328 -26.85 -6.12 -8.44
C ASP A 328 -25.58 -5.46 -8.99
N PHE A 329 -25.73 -4.35 -9.72
CA PHE A 329 -24.58 -3.63 -10.29
C PHE A 329 -23.68 -3.01 -9.20
N ILE A 330 -24.28 -2.31 -8.24
CA ILE A 330 -23.55 -1.66 -7.13
C ILE A 330 -22.96 -2.73 -6.22
N SER A 331 -23.72 -3.79 -5.92
CA SER A 331 -23.26 -4.91 -5.10
C SER A 331 -22.02 -5.59 -5.70
N LYS A 332 -21.98 -5.82 -7.02
CA LYS A 332 -20.80 -6.39 -7.71
C LYS A 332 -19.58 -5.48 -7.62
N ILE A 333 -19.75 -4.17 -7.81
CA ILE A 333 -18.65 -3.20 -7.70
C ILE A 333 -18.08 -3.17 -6.28
N ILE A 334 -18.96 -3.10 -5.29
CA ILE A 334 -18.56 -3.04 -3.88
C ILE A 334 -17.84 -4.34 -3.47
N THR A 335 -18.40 -5.50 -3.85
CA THR A 335 -17.81 -6.81 -3.58
C THR A 335 -16.41 -6.90 -4.18
N PHE A 336 -16.25 -6.47 -5.43
CA PHE A 336 -14.95 -6.45 -6.09
C PHE A 336 -13.94 -5.54 -5.36
N GLY A 337 -14.39 -4.38 -4.87
CA GLY A 337 -13.59 -3.49 -4.03
C GLY A 337 -13.11 -4.15 -2.74
N GLY A 338 -14.01 -4.82 -2.02
CA GLY A 338 -13.67 -5.58 -0.80
C GLY A 338 -12.64 -6.67 -1.06
N ILE A 339 -12.84 -7.49 -2.11
CA ILE A 339 -11.90 -8.54 -2.51
C ILE A 339 -10.52 -7.95 -2.84
N LEU A 340 -10.48 -6.84 -3.58
CA LEU A 340 -9.22 -6.19 -3.93
C LEU A 340 -8.46 -5.69 -2.71
N ILE A 341 -9.14 -5.13 -1.71
CA ILE A 341 -8.52 -4.68 -0.45
C ILE A 341 -7.80 -5.86 0.22
N HIS A 342 -8.49 -6.97 0.47
CA HIS A 342 -7.87 -8.14 1.11
C HIS A 342 -6.76 -8.74 0.25
N PHE A 343 -6.95 -8.81 -1.07
CA PHE A 343 -5.93 -9.32 -1.99
C PHE A 343 -4.62 -8.54 -1.85
N PHE A 344 -4.68 -7.21 -1.81
CA PHE A 344 -3.50 -6.38 -1.66
C PHE A 344 -2.88 -6.46 -0.25
N LEU A 345 -3.69 -6.50 0.81
CA LEU A 345 -3.19 -6.67 2.18
C LEU A 345 -2.47 -8.02 2.34
N VAL A 346 -3.07 -9.12 1.87
CA VAL A 346 -2.47 -10.46 1.91
C VAL A 346 -1.15 -10.51 1.14
N ILE A 347 -1.10 -9.95 -0.07
CA ILE A 347 0.15 -9.90 -0.85
C ILE A 347 1.22 -9.09 -0.13
N GLY A 348 0.84 -7.93 0.44
CA GLY A 348 1.72 -7.08 1.23
C GLY A 348 2.31 -7.83 2.43
N ASN A 349 1.46 -8.51 3.20
CA ASN A 349 1.85 -9.31 4.35
C ASN A 349 2.74 -10.49 3.95
N TYR A 350 2.41 -11.18 2.86
CA TYR A 350 3.27 -12.23 2.33
C TYR A 350 4.65 -11.69 1.94
N TRP A 351 4.70 -10.53 1.27
CA TRP A 351 5.97 -9.88 0.90
C TRP A 351 6.79 -9.45 2.11
N ALA A 352 6.16 -8.80 3.09
CA ALA A 352 6.80 -8.40 4.34
C ALA A 352 7.34 -9.60 5.12
N SER A 353 6.62 -10.73 5.14
CA SER A 353 7.06 -11.96 5.81
C SER A 353 8.35 -12.55 5.23
N ARG A 354 8.68 -12.25 3.96
CA ARG A 354 9.93 -12.73 3.35
C ARG A 354 11.14 -12.15 4.03
N TYR A 355 11.07 -10.92 4.54
CA TYR A 355 12.14 -10.34 5.33
C TYR A 355 12.44 -11.21 6.56
N TYR A 356 11.40 -11.61 7.31
CA TYR A 356 11.53 -12.49 8.47
C TYR A 356 12.21 -13.83 8.11
N VAL A 357 11.79 -14.47 7.02
CA VAL A 357 12.42 -15.72 6.53
C VAL A 357 13.90 -15.52 6.20
N LYS A 358 14.27 -14.39 5.58
CA LYS A 358 15.66 -14.07 5.29
C LYS A 358 16.47 -13.85 6.56
N VAL A 359 15.94 -13.13 7.54
CA VAL A 359 16.58 -12.92 8.84
C VAL A 359 16.85 -14.27 9.52
N LEU A 360 15.87 -15.17 9.58
CA LEU A 360 16.07 -16.51 10.15
C LEU A 360 17.13 -17.32 9.37
N SER A 361 17.16 -17.21 8.04
CA SER A 361 18.17 -17.93 7.26
C SER A 361 19.60 -17.45 7.54
N VAL A 362 19.79 -16.18 7.95
CA VAL A 362 21.11 -15.67 8.38
C VAL A 362 21.63 -16.44 9.58
N HIS A 363 20.77 -16.81 10.53
CA HIS A 363 21.19 -17.61 11.69
C HIS A 363 21.91 -18.90 11.26
N GLY A 364 21.33 -19.65 10.33
CA GLY A 364 21.91 -20.92 9.83
C GLY A 364 23.22 -20.73 9.07
N TYR A 365 23.37 -19.63 8.31
CA TYR A 365 24.63 -19.31 7.64
C TYR A 365 25.70 -18.83 8.62
N TYR A 366 25.32 -18.07 9.66
CA TYR A 366 26.22 -17.65 10.72
C TYR A 366 26.78 -18.82 11.51
N THR A 367 25.96 -19.84 11.83
CA THR A 367 26.44 -21.02 12.54
C THR A 367 27.59 -21.68 11.78
N LYS A 368 27.43 -21.83 10.46
CA LYS A 368 28.49 -22.38 9.60
C LYS A 368 29.73 -21.48 9.57
N LEU A 369 29.55 -20.16 9.51
CA LEU A 369 30.64 -19.19 9.43
C LEU A 369 31.47 -19.15 10.73
N ILE A 370 30.80 -19.25 11.88
CA ILE A 370 31.43 -19.33 13.20
C ILE A 370 32.21 -20.64 13.36
N LEU A 371 31.68 -21.76 12.85
CA LEU A 371 32.40 -23.03 12.87
C LEU A 371 33.62 -23.04 11.92
N ASN A 372 33.56 -22.30 10.81
CA ASN A 372 34.66 -22.17 9.86
C ASN A 372 35.79 -21.25 10.35
N THR A 373 35.54 -20.43 11.38
CA THR A 373 36.56 -19.56 11.98
C THR A 373 37.33 -20.30 13.07
N ARG A 374 38.58 -20.70 12.74
CA ARG A 374 39.46 -21.51 13.62
C ARG A 374 39.88 -20.81 14.92
N THR A 375 39.82 -19.48 14.97
CA THR A 375 40.31 -18.69 16.12
C THR A 375 39.16 -18.06 16.91
N ILE A 376 39.24 -18.14 18.23
CA ILE A 376 38.37 -17.39 19.14
C ILE A 376 38.80 -15.92 19.03
N CYS A 377 37.89 -15.06 18.59
CA CYS A 377 38.15 -13.64 18.40
C CYS A 377 36.90 -12.81 18.73
N SER A 378 37.09 -11.50 18.96
CA SER A 378 35.98 -10.57 19.24
C SER A 378 34.87 -10.59 18.18
N ALA A 379 35.25 -10.77 16.90
CA ALA A 379 34.29 -10.89 15.81
C ALA A 379 33.39 -12.12 15.94
N ARG A 380 33.88 -13.21 16.54
CA ARG A 380 33.08 -14.41 16.81
C ARG A 380 32.06 -14.19 17.92
N PHE A 381 32.42 -13.48 18.98
CA PHE A 381 31.46 -13.10 20.03
C PHE A 381 30.36 -12.20 19.49
N LYS A 382 30.72 -11.22 18.64
CA LYS A 382 29.71 -10.37 17.99
C LYS A 382 28.79 -11.17 17.06
N ALA A 383 29.32 -12.17 16.37
CA ALA A 383 28.53 -13.08 15.55
C ALA A 383 27.53 -13.89 16.38
N LEU A 384 27.91 -14.35 17.57
CA LEU A 384 27.01 -15.02 18.52
C LEU A 384 25.91 -14.08 19.05
N GLU A 385 26.24 -12.82 19.37
CA GLU A 385 25.25 -11.81 19.78
C GLU A 385 24.21 -11.56 18.67
N ILE A 386 24.64 -11.52 17.39
CA ILE A 386 23.72 -11.42 16.25
C ILE A 386 22.79 -12.63 16.19
N GLN A 387 23.30 -13.85 16.40
CA GLN A 387 22.48 -15.06 16.44
C GLN A 387 21.47 -15.05 17.58
N GLU A 388 21.89 -14.61 18.77
CA GLU A 388 21.01 -14.45 19.93
C GLU A 388 19.89 -13.44 19.64
N ARG A 389 20.23 -12.30 19.00
CA ARG A 389 19.23 -11.30 18.57
C ARG A 389 18.21 -11.90 17.60
N ILE A 390 18.65 -12.68 16.61
CA ILE A 390 17.76 -13.33 15.63
C ILE A 390 16.84 -14.35 16.32
N ASN A 391 17.35 -15.12 17.28
CA ASN A 391 16.55 -16.10 18.03
C ASN A 391 15.62 -15.47 19.07
N GLY A 392 15.89 -14.24 19.51
CA GLY A 392 15.18 -13.58 20.59
C GLY A 392 13.74 -13.16 20.33
N ASN A 393 13.06 -13.69 19.29
CA ASN A 393 11.70 -13.32 18.88
C ASN A 393 11.45 -11.80 18.75
N LYS A 394 12.51 -11.03 18.46
CA LYS A 394 12.47 -9.55 18.39
C LYS A 394 12.75 -9.02 16.98
N THR A 395 13.01 -9.90 16.02
CA THR A 395 13.41 -9.51 14.66
C THR A 395 12.28 -9.76 13.68
N GLY A 396 11.81 -8.70 13.02
CA GLY A 396 10.75 -8.77 12.03
C GLY A 396 10.13 -7.40 11.77
N ILE A 397 9.17 -7.35 10.86
CA ILE A 397 8.31 -6.18 10.68
C ILE A 397 7.14 -6.33 11.66
N ALA A 398 6.94 -5.36 12.54
CA ALA A 398 5.94 -5.39 13.59
C ALA A 398 4.67 -4.64 13.17
N ILE A 399 3.53 -5.13 13.64
CA ILE A 399 2.22 -4.49 13.48
C ILE A 399 1.80 -3.97 14.86
N GLY A 400 1.95 -2.66 15.07
CA GLY A 400 1.74 -2.01 16.36
C GLY A 400 2.44 -2.78 17.50
N ASP A 401 1.65 -3.13 18.52
CA ASP A 401 2.07 -3.96 19.66
C ASP A 401 1.54 -5.42 19.57
N PHE A 402 0.90 -5.80 18.46
CA PHE A 402 0.28 -7.12 18.30
C PHE A 402 1.28 -8.24 18.06
N GLY A 403 2.28 -7.99 17.21
CA GLY A 403 3.25 -9.01 16.83
C GLY A 403 3.97 -8.71 15.53
N PHE A 404 4.60 -9.75 14.97
CA PHE A 404 5.41 -9.65 13.76
C PHE A 404 4.73 -10.31 12.55
N ILE A 405 4.99 -9.76 11.37
CA ILE A 405 4.57 -10.34 10.10
C ILE A 405 5.46 -11.54 9.78
N VAL A 406 5.03 -12.71 10.22
CA VAL A 406 5.65 -14.01 9.91
C VAL A 406 4.91 -14.71 8.75
N PRO A 407 5.48 -15.74 8.09
CA PRO A 407 4.80 -16.40 6.97
C PRO A 407 3.41 -16.95 7.30
N GLN A 408 3.22 -17.42 8.53
CA GLN A 408 1.93 -17.90 9.03
C GLN A 408 0.91 -16.76 9.23
N PHE A 409 1.38 -15.52 9.45
CA PHE A 409 0.52 -14.36 9.68
C PHE A 409 -0.41 -14.13 8.49
N ALA A 410 0.06 -14.26 7.25
CA ALA A 410 -0.80 -14.06 6.07
C ALA A 410 -1.97 -15.07 6.01
N LEU A 411 -1.75 -16.32 6.45
CA LEU A 411 -2.81 -17.34 6.51
C LEU A 411 -3.77 -17.07 7.67
N ILE A 412 -3.24 -16.75 8.84
CA ILE A 412 -4.04 -16.37 10.02
C ILE A 412 -4.88 -15.14 9.68
N PHE A 413 -4.29 -14.14 9.03
CA PHE A 413 -4.98 -12.94 8.58
C PHE A 413 -6.19 -13.28 7.71
N ILE A 414 -6.03 -14.11 6.67
CA ILE A 414 -7.17 -14.53 5.83
C ILE A 414 -8.24 -15.22 6.69
N LEU A 415 -7.83 -16.13 7.57
CA LEU A 415 -8.75 -16.89 8.42
C LEU A 415 -9.52 -15.99 9.39
N GLU A 416 -8.85 -15.01 10.01
CA GLU A 416 -9.45 -14.05 10.92
C GLU A 416 -10.47 -13.15 10.21
N ASN A 417 -10.18 -12.66 9.01
CA ASN A 417 -11.15 -11.86 8.23
C ASN A 417 -12.39 -12.70 7.85
N ILE A 418 -12.20 -13.96 7.43
CA ILE A 418 -13.32 -14.88 7.15
C ILE A 418 -14.14 -15.14 8.42
N ASN A 419 -13.47 -15.45 9.54
CA ASN A 419 -14.12 -15.68 10.83
C ASN A 419 -14.88 -14.45 11.30
N PHE A 420 -14.34 -13.25 11.10
CA PHE A 420 -14.98 -11.99 11.45
C PHE A 420 -16.26 -11.76 10.63
N ILE A 421 -16.20 -11.93 9.29
CA ILE A 421 -17.39 -11.86 8.43
C ILE A 421 -18.43 -12.90 8.86
N MET A 422 -18.02 -14.15 9.12
CA MET A 422 -18.92 -15.21 9.58
C MET A 422 -19.57 -14.88 10.93
N LEU A 423 -18.79 -14.41 11.89
CA LEU A 423 -19.27 -14.04 13.22
C LEU A 423 -20.29 -12.90 13.14
N LEU A 424 -20.01 -11.86 12.34
CA LEU A 424 -20.97 -10.78 12.12
C LEU A 424 -22.24 -11.29 11.44
N THR A 425 -22.10 -12.15 10.42
CA THR A 425 -23.23 -12.75 9.72
C THR A 425 -24.14 -13.52 10.67
N CYS A 426 -23.57 -14.42 11.50
CA CYS A 426 -24.34 -15.21 12.47
C CYS A 426 -25.04 -14.34 13.51
N ASN A 427 -24.35 -13.33 14.07
CA ASN A 427 -24.94 -12.46 15.09
C ASN A 427 -26.06 -11.57 14.52
N ILE A 428 -25.87 -10.98 13.33
CA ILE A 428 -26.90 -10.16 12.70
C ILE A 428 -28.12 -11.01 12.33
N ASN A 429 -27.92 -12.20 11.77
CA ASN A 429 -29.03 -13.13 11.47
C ASN A 429 -29.76 -13.64 12.73
N SER A 430 -29.12 -13.61 13.91
CA SER A 430 -29.78 -13.96 15.16
C SER A 430 -30.58 -12.82 15.79
N LEU A 431 -30.33 -11.58 15.34
CA LEU A 431 -30.99 -10.36 15.80
C LEU A 431 -32.21 -9.97 14.94
N VAL A 432 -32.26 -10.47 13.69
CA VAL A 432 -33.40 -10.36 12.75
C VAL A 432 -34.30 -11.58 12.91
#